data_AF-W3RLG0-F1
#
_entry.id   AF-W3RLG0-F1
#
_cell.length_a   1.000
_cell.length_b   1.000
_cell.length_c   1.000
_cell.angle_alpha   90.00
_cell.angle_beta   90.00
_cell.angle_gamma   90.00
#
_symmetry.space_group_name_H-M   'P 1'
#
loop_
_entity.id
_entity.type
_entity.pdbx_description
1 polymer ?
#
loop_
_entity_poly.entity_id
_entity_poly.type
_entity_poly.pdbx_seq_one_letter_code
_entity_poly.pdbx_strand_id
1 'polypeptide(L)'
;MQHAIVSRDEWLAARKAHLKNEKALTRMRDLVAAERRALPWVKLDKTYVFDTEHGQKELAELFGNNSQLIVHHFMWRHDLDQGCASCSLEADHAEGALVHLRNHDVSYVRVSRAPLEKLLAYKKRLGWSADWVSSWNSDFNYDFHVSFTKDQLAQGKVDYNYDLVEGFDELPGLSVFYKDASGDVFHTYSSYARGNEEVIGAFIYLDITPKGRNETTIMDWVKRNDEYESPKSASCCHAAAG
;
A
#
# COMPACT_ATOMS: atom_id res chain seq x y z
N MET A 1 -28.34 -5.12 11.69
CA MET A 1 -29.01 -5.86 10.58
C MET A 1 -29.60 -7.14 11.14
N GLN A 2 -30.81 -7.50 10.74
CA GLN A 2 -31.43 -8.78 11.09
C GLN A 2 -31.19 -9.75 9.92
N HIS A 3 -30.53 -10.88 10.19
CA HIS A 3 -30.26 -11.90 9.18
C HIS A 3 -31.28 -13.03 9.27
N ALA A 4 -31.77 -13.51 8.13
CA ALA A 4 -32.58 -14.72 8.10
C ALA A 4 -31.74 -15.94 8.52
N ILE A 5 -32.26 -16.73 9.44
CA ILE A 5 -31.68 -18.02 9.84
C ILE A 5 -32.42 -19.09 9.03
N VAL A 6 -31.70 -19.77 8.14
CA VAL A 6 -32.26 -20.69 7.14
C VAL A 6 -31.62 -22.08 7.23
N SER A 7 -32.23 -23.05 6.57
CA SER A 7 -31.65 -24.40 6.44
C SER A 7 -30.36 -24.39 5.59
N ARG A 8 -29.59 -25.47 5.67
CA ARG A 8 -28.36 -25.63 4.87
C ARG A 8 -28.63 -25.62 3.37
N ASP A 9 -29.74 -26.19 2.94
CA ASP A 9 -30.10 -26.29 1.52
C ASP A 9 -30.50 -24.93 0.94
N GLU A 10 -31.28 -24.15 1.68
CA GLU A 10 -31.61 -22.76 1.31
C GLU A 10 -30.36 -21.89 1.26
N TRP A 11 -29.47 -22.02 2.26
CA TRP A 11 -28.17 -21.33 2.24
C TRP A 11 -27.34 -21.72 1.02
N LEU A 12 -27.28 -23.02 0.67
CA LEU A 12 -26.49 -23.49 -0.46
C LEU A 12 -27.04 -22.95 -1.79
N ALA A 13 -28.36 -22.89 -1.94
CA ALA A 13 -29.00 -22.28 -3.11
C ALA A 13 -28.61 -20.80 -3.25
N ALA A 14 -28.74 -20.02 -2.17
CA ALA A 14 -28.34 -18.60 -2.15
C ALA A 14 -26.83 -18.42 -2.40
N ARG A 15 -25.98 -19.26 -1.79
CA ARG A 15 -24.52 -19.23 -1.96
C ARG A 15 -24.10 -19.52 -3.40
N LYS A 16 -24.76 -20.47 -4.08
CA LYS A 16 -24.53 -20.78 -5.50
C LYS A 16 -24.93 -19.62 -6.41
N ALA A 17 -26.00 -18.90 -6.08
CA ALA A 17 -26.37 -17.69 -6.80
C ALA A 17 -25.29 -16.60 -6.63
N HIS A 18 -24.82 -16.36 -5.41
CA HIS A 18 -23.74 -15.41 -5.14
C HIS A 18 -22.41 -15.79 -5.82
N LEU A 19 -22.08 -17.09 -5.88
CA LEU A 19 -20.86 -17.60 -6.52
C LEU A 19 -20.71 -17.15 -7.97
N LYS A 20 -21.81 -16.95 -8.69
CA LYS A 20 -21.78 -16.45 -10.07
C LYS A 20 -21.11 -15.07 -10.15
N ASN A 21 -21.44 -14.19 -9.21
CA ASN A 21 -20.87 -12.84 -9.14
C ASN A 21 -19.41 -12.86 -8.69
N GLU A 22 -19.05 -13.69 -7.71
CA GLU A 22 -17.64 -13.85 -7.32
C GLU A 22 -16.79 -14.36 -8.49
N LYS A 23 -17.30 -15.32 -9.27
CA LYS A 23 -16.59 -15.80 -10.47
C LYS A 23 -16.53 -14.76 -11.58
N ALA A 24 -17.54 -13.90 -11.72
CA ALA A 24 -17.46 -12.76 -12.63
C ALA A 24 -16.37 -11.76 -12.18
N LEU A 25 -16.29 -11.47 -10.88
CA LEU A 25 -15.25 -10.63 -10.31
C LEU A 25 -13.85 -11.22 -10.50
N THR A 26 -13.67 -12.53 -10.32
CA THR A 26 -12.39 -13.20 -10.62
C THR A 26 -11.96 -12.95 -12.06
N ARG A 27 -12.85 -13.19 -13.03
CA ARG A 27 -12.53 -12.99 -14.45
C ARG A 27 -12.24 -11.52 -14.76
N MET A 28 -12.96 -10.59 -14.15
CA MET A 28 -12.71 -9.16 -14.32
C MET A 28 -11.34 -8.77 -13.77
N ARG A 29 -10.92 -9.32 -12.62
CA ARG A 29 -9.57 -9.12 -12.09
C ARG A 29 -8.50 -9.65 -13.05
N ASP A 30 -8.72 -10.82 -13.64
CA ASP A 30 -7.79 -11.39 -14.64
C ASP A 30 -7.65 -10.47 -15.87
N LEU A 31 -8.78 -9.91 -16.35
CA LEU A 31 -8.81 -8.95 -17.46
C LEU A 31 -8.05 -7.66 -17.10
N VAL A 32 -8.36 -7.03 -15.97
CA VAL A 32 -7.69 -5.80 -15.52
C VAL A 32 -6.19 -6.03 -15.32
N ALA A 33 -5.79 -7.18 -14.79
CA ALA A 33 -4.38 -7.52 -14.65
C ALA A 33 -3.68 -7.68 -16.02
N ALA A 34 -4.37 -8.22 -17.03
CA ALA A 34 -3.83 -8.31 -18.39
C ALA A 34 -3.72 -6.93 -19.06
N GLU A 35 -4.74 -6.08 -18.91
CA GLU A 35 -4.72 -4.70 -19.40
C GLU A 35 -3.60 -3.89 -18.76
N ARG A 36 -3.40 -4.01 -17.45
CA ARG A 36 -2.30 -3.37 -16.70
C ARG A 36 -0.93 -3.72 -17.28
N ARG A 37 -0.70 -4.98 -17.64
CA ARG A 37 0.55 -5.43 -18.26
C ARG A 37 0.74 -4.94 -19.70
N ALA A 38 -0.35 -4.56 -20.37
CA ALA A 38 -0.33 -4.08 -21.75
C ALA A 38 -0.26 -2.53 -21.85
N LEU A 39 -0.25 -1.82 -20.71
CA LEU A 39 -0.12 -0.36 -20.70
C LEU A 39 1.21 0.07 -21.36
N PRO A 40 1.21 1.22 -22.07
CA PRO A 40 2.45 1.79 -22.59
C PRO A 40 3.38 2.18 -21.44
N TRP A 41 4.67 2.01 -21.65
CA TRP A 41 5.69 2.35 -20.66
C TRP A 41 6.32 3.70 -20.97
N VAL A 42 6.67 4.44 -19.92
CA VAL A 42 7.40 5.72 -20.03
C VAL A 42 8.84 5.48 -19.60
N LYS A 43 9.78 5.68 -20.53
CA LYS A 43 11.22 5.69 -20.18
C LYS A 43 11.51 6.89 -19.27
N LEU A 44 12.21 6.66 -18.17
CA LEU A 44 12.63 7.72 -17.28
C LEU A 44 14.02 8.23 -17.69
N ASP A 45 14.06 9.44 -18.22
CA ASP A 45 15.33 10.12 -18.56
C ASP A 45 15.91 10.91 -17.37
N LYS A 46 15.08 11.20 -16.36
CA LYS A 46 15.50 11.93 -15.15
C LYS A 46 16.10 10.96 -14.14
N THR A 47 17.32 11.27 -13.67
CA THR A 47 17.95 10.56 -12.57
C THR A 47 17.33 11.00 -11.23
N TYR A 48 16.81 10.03 -10.48
CA TYR A 48 16.33 10.25 -9.11
C TYR A 48 17.29 9.63 -8.11
N VAL A 49 17.69 10.42 -7.11
CA VAL A 49 18.57 9.99 -6.03
C VAL A 49 17.79 9.93 -4.72
N PHE A 50 18.10 8.95 -3.88
CA PHE A 50 17.47 8.74 -2.60
C PHE A 50 18.53 8.54 -1.51
N ASP A 51 18.26 9.03 -0.31
CA ASP A 51 19.08 8.67 0.85
C ASP A 51 18.63 7.29 1.36
N THR A 52 19.59 6.37 1.55
CA THR A 52 19.35 5.00 2.02
C THR A 52 20.25 4.65 3.21
N GLU A 53 19.98 3.52 3.88
CA GLU A 53 20.82 3.00 4.98
C GLU A 53 22.29 2.75 4.55
N HIS A 54 22.55 2.72 3.24
CA HIS A 54 23.86 2.45 2.65
C HIS A 54 24.40 3.62 1.82
N GLY A 55 23.99 4.84 2.15
CA GLY A 55 24.34 6.04 1.39
C GLY A 55 23.33 6.35 0.29
N GLN A 56 23.70 7.27 -0.59
CA GLN A 56 22.81 7.67 -1.70
C GLN A 56 22.76 6.60 -2.77
N LYS A 57 21.56 6.40 -3.33
CA LYS A 57 21.32 5.48 -4.45
C LYS A 57 20.42 6.11 -5.49
N GLU A 58 20.67 5.81 -6.75
CA GLU A 58 19.77 6.11 -7.84
C GLU A 58 18.60 5.13 -7.90
N LEU A 59 17.49 5.52 -8.56
CA LEU A 59 16.31 4.65 -8.75
C LEU A 59 16.69 3.28 -9.34
N ALA A 60 17.59 3.25 -10.33
CA ALA A 60 18.04 2.01 -10.98
C ALA A 60 18.75 1.04 -10.02
N GLU A 61 19.37 1.55 -8.95
CA GLU A 61 20.06 0.75 -7.94
C GLU A 61 19.08 0.16 -6.91
N LEU A 62 17.90 0.75 -6.72
CA LEU A 62 16.85 0.25 -5.81
C LEU A 62 16.26 -1.09 -6.28
N PHE A 63 16.44 -1.44 -7.55
CA PHE A 63 16.09 -2.75 -8.10
C PHE A 63 16.92 -3.89 -7.49
N GLY A 64 18.13 -3.61 -7.01
CA GLY A 64 19.08 -4.65 -6.61
C GLY A 64 19.32 -5.63 -7.76
N ASN A 65 19.13 -6.93 -7.48
CA ASN A 65 19.33 -8.01 -8.45
C ASN A 65 18.08 -8.34 -9.30
N ASN A 66 16.98 -7.62 -9.11
CA ASN A 66 15.72 -7.89 -9.80
C ASN A 66 15.53 -6.94 -11.00
N SER A 67 14.66 -7.33 -11.94
CA SER A 67 14.27 -6.49 -13.08
C SER A 67 13.05 -5.63 -12.82
N GLN A 68 12.26 -5.94 -11.78
CA GLN A 68 11.05 -5.20 -11.43
C GLN A 68 11.17 -4.55 -10.05
N LEU A 69 10.57 -3.37 -9.90
CA LEU A 69 10.55 -2.62 -8.65
C LEU A 69 9.15 -2.09 -8.38
N ILE A 70 8.63 -2.38 -7.20
CA ILE A 70 7.44 -1.73 -6.63
C ILE A 70 7.92 -0.67 -5.64
N VAL A 71 7.43 0.55 -5.82
CA VAL A 71 7.65 1.68 -4.90
C VAL A 71 6.33 2.03 -4.25
N HIS A 72 6.24 1.88 -2.93
CA HIS A 72 5.14 2.44 -2.14
C HIS A 72 5.48 3.88 -1.74
N HIS A 73 4.76 4.82 -2.32
CA HIS A 73 4.74 6.23 -1.93
C HIS A 73 4.01 6.37 -0.59
N PHE A 74 4.77 6.23 0.47
CA PHE A 74 4.25 6.21 1.83
C PHE A 74 4.14 7.66 2.33
N MET A 75 2.94 8.08 2.73
CA MET A 75 2.72 9.42 3.27
C MET A 75 3.39 9.60 4.63
N TRP A 76 4.30 10.55 4.70
CA TRP A 76 4.81 11.08 5.96
C TRP A 76 4.01 12.31 6.38
N ARG A 77 3.45 12.30 7.59
CA ARG A 77 2.69 13.43 8.14
C ARG A 77 3.64 14.36 8.87
N HIS A 78 4.07 15.42 8.18
CA HIS A 78 4.98 16.43 8.74
C HIS A 78 4.44 17.13 9.97
N ASP A 79 3.13 17.32 10.05
CA ASP A 79 2.42 17.92 11.18
C ASP A 79 2.45 17.07 12.44
N LEU A 80 2.57 15.74 12.29
CA LEU A 80 2.57 14.77 13.38
C LEU A 80 3.93 14.09 13.60
N ASP A 81 4.88 14.35 12.71
CA ASP A 81 6.19 13.70 12.62
C ASP A 81 6.14 12.16 12.65
N GLN A 82 5.21 11.58 11.87
CA GLN A 82 4.97 10.14 11.83
C GLN A 82 4.30 9.71 10.52
N GLY A 83 4.28 8.41 10.26
CA GLY A 83 3.59 7.86 9.09
C GLY A 83 2.07 7.96 9.16
N CYS A 84 1.41 8.13 7.99
CA CYS A 84 -0.04 8.04 7.90
C CYS A 84 -0.55 6.65 8.34
N ALA A 85 -1.70 6.61 9.03
CA ALA A 85 -2.25 5.35 9.55
C ALA A 85 -2.62 4.36 8.44
N SER A 86 -3.22 4.82 7.34
CA SER A 86 -3.57 3.95 6.20
C SER A 86 -2.32 3.44 5.47
N CYS A 87 -1.31 4.27 5.24
CA CYS A 87 -0.04 3.82 4.67
C CYS A 87 0.68 2.83 5.59
N SER A 88 0.55 3.00 6.91
CA SER A 88 1.10 2.05 7.89
C SER A 88 0.39 0.70 7.82
N LEU A 89 -0.94 0.71 7.68
CA LEU A 89 -1.70 -0.52 7.44
C LEU A 89 -1.27 -1.20 6.13
N GLU A 90 -1.12 -0.46 5.03
CA GLU A 90 -0.63 -1.02 3.77
C GLU A 90 0.79 -1.60 3.92
N ALA A 91 1.67 -0.88 4.62
CA ALA A 91 3.03 -1.31 4.90
C ALA A 91 3.08 -2.62 5.70
N ASP A 92 2.20 -2.83 6.69
CA ASP A 92 2.10 -4.09 7.43
C ASP A 92 1.81 -5.28 6.51
N HIS A 93 0.96 -5.09 5.50
CA HIS A 93 0.54 -6.16 4.59
C HIS A 93 1.62 -6.50 3.56
N ALA A 94 2.43 -5.52 3.17
CA ALA A 94 3.57 -5.75 2.28
C ALA A 94 4.62 -6.68 2.91
N GLU A 95 4.84 -6.61 4.23
CA GLU A 95 5.88 -7.39 4.94
C GLU A 95 5.77 -8.89 4.70
N GLY A 96 4.56 -9.45 4.77
CA GLY A 96 4.32 -10.87 4.50
C GLY A 96 4.55 -11.28 3.04
N ALA A 97 4.44 -10.33 2.10
CA ALA A 97 4.61 -10.59 0.67
C ALA A 97 6.08 -10.53 0.21
N LEU A 98 6.97 -9.86 0.95
CA LEU A 98 8.35 -9.57 0.51
C LEU A 98 9.13 -10.82 0.07
N VAL A 99 8.99 -11.93 0.79
CA VAL A 99 9.68 -13.18 0.44
C VAL A 99 9.23 -13.73 -0.91
N HIS A 100 7.94 -13.60 -1.23
CA HIS A 100 7.40 -14.06 -2.50
C HIS A 100 7.81 -13.12 -3.63
N LEU A 101 7.71 -11.81 -3.43
CA LEU A 101 8.14 -10.82 -4.43
C LEU A 101 9.59 -11.03 -4.85
N ARG A 102 10.51 -11.19 -3.87
CA ARG A 102 11.93 -11.43 -4.15
C ARG A 102 12.20 -12.74 -4.89
N ASN A 103 11.37 -13.76 -4.72
CA ASN A 103 11.46 -15.03 -5.46
C ASN A 103 10.75 -14.98 -6.83
N HIS A 104 10.17 -13.83 -7.19
CA HIS A 104 9.47 -13.59 -8.44
C HIS A 104 10.06 -12.39 -9.20
N ASP A 105 11.36 -12.12 -9.01
CA ASP A 105 12.08 -11.06 -9.73
C ASP A 105 11.49 -9.65 -9.47
N VAL A 106 11.02 -9.41 -8.25
CA VAL A 106 10.45 -8.12 -7.82
C VAL A 106 11.13 -7.63 -6.55
N SER A 107 11.70 -6.43 -6.62
CA SER A 107 12.10 -5.63 -5.46
C SER A 107 10.92 -4.78 -4.98
N TYR A 108 10.89 -4.48 -3.69
CA TYR A 108 9.90 -3.62 -3.08
C TYR A 108 10.59 -2.64 -2.14
N VAL A 109 10.28 -1.36 -2.28
CA VAL A 109 10.79 -0.29 -1.41
C VAL A 109 9.64 0.64 -1.01
N ARG A 110 9.76 1.23 0.17
CA ARG A 110 8.96 2.39 0.57
C ARG A 110 9.74 3.66 0.30
N VAL A 111 9.06 4.71 -0.12
CA VAL A 111 9.63 6.05 -0.27
C VAL A 111 8.77 7.07 0.47
N SER A 112 9.41 8.00 1.15
CA SER A 112 8.75 9.15 1.76
C SER A 112 9.62 10.39 1.65
N ARG A 113 8.98 11.54 1.51
CA ARG A 113 9.65 12.84 1.57
C ARG A 113 9.84 13.27 3.04
N ALA A 114 10.79 12.64 3.74
CA ALA A 114 11.19 13.04 5.09
C ALA A 114 12.65 12.65 5.39
N PRO A 115 13.33 13.26 6.39
CA PRO A 115 14.69 12.87 6.76
C PRO A 115 14.81 11.36 7.04
N LEU A 116 15.81 10.70 6.45
CA LEU A 116 15.97 9.24 6.52
C LEU A 116 15.99 8.72 7.96
N GLU A 117 16.66 9.42 8.88
CA GLU A 117 16.74 9.03 10.29
C GLU A 117 15.35 8.83 10.94
N LYS A 118 14.38 9.67 10.58
CA LYS A 118 13.00 9.60 11.10
C LYS A 118 12.27 8.40 10.52
N LEU A 119 12.44 8.16 9.23
CA LEU A 119 11.87 7.01 8.53
C LEU A 119 12.38 5.70 9.11
N LEU A 120 13.69 5.60 9.38
CA LEU A 120 14.30 4.40 9.96
C LEU A 120 13.91 4.18 11.42
N ALA A 121 13.78 5.25 12.22
CA ALA A 121 13.25 5.16 13.58
C ALA A 121 11.81 4.63 13.58
N TYR A 122 10.98 5.10 12.64
CA TYR A 122 9.60 4.66 12.48
C TYR A 122 9.49 3.22 11.96
N LYS A 123 10.29 2.85 10.94
CA LYS A 123 10.47 1.47 10.45
C LYS A 123 10.78 0.53 11.61
N LYS A 124 11.73 0.90 12.47
CA LYS A 124 12.13 0.12 13.65
C LYS A 124 10.99 0.00 14.67
N ARG A 125 10.28 1.09 14.96
CA ARG A 125 9.13 1.10 15.89
C ARG A 125 8.08 0.07 15.49
N LEU A 126 7.73 0.01 14.20
CA LEU A 126 6.66 -0.85 13.70
C LEU A 126 7.13 -2.25 13.26
N GLY A 127 8.42 -2.57 13.47
CA GLY A 127 8.96 -3.92 13.23
C GLY A 127 9.07 -4.31 11.76
N TRP A 128 9.22 -3.34 10.87
CA TRP A 128 9.23 -3.56 9.42
C TRP A 128 10.62 -3.88 8.87
N SER A 129 10.66 -4.71 7.84
CA SER A 129 11.89 -5.18 7.19
C SER A 129 12.09 -4.63 5.79
N ALA A 130 11.03 -4.18 5.10
CA ALA A 130 11.18 -3.61 3.76
C ALA A 130 12.11 -2.39 3.76
N ASP A 131 12.86 -2.20 2.68
CA ASP A 131 13.72 -1.03 2.52
C ASP A 131 12.85 0.24 2.50
N TRP A 132 13.35 1.29 3.15
CA TRP A 132 12.69 2.59 3.17
C TRP A 132 13.72 3.65 2.82
N VAL A 133 13.49 4.31 1.70
CA VAL A 133 14.38 5.34 1.17
C VAL A 133 13.76 6.72 1.35
N SER A 134 14.60 7.73 1.51
CA SER A 134 14.16 9.11 1.60
C SER A 134 14.31 9.81 0.26
N SER A 135 13.25 10.46 -0.19
CA SER A 135 13.24 11.39 -1.32
C SER A 135 13.35 12.85 -0.88
N TRP A 136 13.81 13.12 0.35
CA TRP A 136 13.78 14.48 0.94
C TRP A 136 14.45 15.55 0.08
N ASN A 137 15.52 15.19 -0.63
CA ASN A 137 16.28 16.07 -1.51
C ASN A 137 16.07 15.72 -3.01
N SER A 138 14.93 15.11 -3.35
CA SER A 138 14.62 14.60 -4.69
C SER A 138 13.22 15.04 -5.12
N ASP A 139 13.07 15.28 -6.41
CA ASP A 139 11.77 15.65 -6.99
C ASP A 139 10.83 14.45 -7.17
N PHE A 140 11.29 13.23 -6.88
CA PHE A 140 10.58 11.99 -7.20
C PHE A 140 9.10 12.03 -6.79
N ASN A 141 8.79 12.36 -5.54
CA ASN A 141 7.41 12.38 -5.08
C ASN A 141 6.54 13.45 -5.77
N TYR A 142 7.13 14.59 -6.17
CA TYR A 142 6.38 15.62 -6.92
C TYR A 142 6.08 15.13 -8.35
N ASP A 143 7.06 14.52 -9.02
CA ASP A 143 6.89 14.00 -10.39
C ASP A 143 5.91 12.82 -10.46
N PHE A 144 5.74 12.07 -9.37
CA PHE A 144 4.73 11.01 -9.23
C PHE A 144 3.41 11.49 -8.62
N HIS A 145 3.23 12.82 -8.48
CA HIS A 145 2.00 13.47 -8.05
C HIS A 145 1.52 13.03 -6.65
N VAL A 146 2.46 12.80 -5.73
CA VAL A 146 2.18 12.36 -4.35
C VAL A 146 2.73 13.33 -3.28
N SER A 147 3.49 14.34 -3.68
CA SER A 147 3.80 15.51 -2.85
C SER A 147 3.52 16.79 -3.65
N PHE A 148 3.21 17.88 -2.95
CA PHE A 148 2.83 19.14 -3.59
C PHE A 148 3.52 20.34 -2.98
N THR A 149 3.88 21.28 -3.84
CA THR A 149 4.44 22.57 -3.41
C THR A 149 3.36 23.43 -2.77
N LYS A 150 3.78 24.40 -1.94
CA LYS A 150 2.85 25.37 -1.32
C LYS A 150 2.01 26.11 -2.35
N ASP A 151 2.60 26.45 -3.50
CA ASP A 151 1.91 27.17 -4.58
C ASP A 151 0.85 26.32 -5.28
N GLN A 152 1.09 25.00 -5.43
CA GLN A 152 0.08 24.07 -5.93
C GLN A 152 -1.08 23.92 -4.94
N LEU A 153 -0.78 23.77 -3.65
CA LEU A 153 -1.82 23.67 -2.61
C LEU A 153 -2.65 24.94 -2.50
N ALA A 154 -2.04 26.12 -2.68
CA ALA A 154 -2.74 27.41 -2.67
C ALA A 154 -3.77 27.55 -3.81
N GLN A 155 -3.65 26.77 -4.89
CA GLN A 155 -4.64 26.72 -5.98
C GLN A 155 -5.88 25.90 -5.62
N GLY A 156 -5.86 25.20 -4.49
CA GLY A 156 -6.98 24.43 -3.92
C GLY A 156 -7.14 23.02 -4.50
N LYS A 157 -6.81 22.83 -5.78
CA LYS A 157 -6.80 21.51 -6.42
C LYS A 157 -5.41 21.12 -6.92
N VAL A 158 -5.09 19.83 -6.82
CA VAL A 158 -3.85 19.23 -7.29
C VAL A 158 -4.13 18.08 -8.23
N ASP A 159 -3.22 17.83 -9.17
CA ASP A 159 -3.27 16.65 -10.04
C ASP A 159 -2.84 15.42 -9.24
N TYR A 160 -3.76 14.48 -9.03
CA TYR A 160 -3.52 13.22 -8.35
C TYR A 160 -4.52 12.17 -8.83
N ASN A 161 -4.05 10.95 -9.04
CA ASN A 161 -4.85 9.87 -9.60
C ASN A 161 -5.50 10.23 -10.96
N TYR A 162 -4.74 10.94 -11.79
CA TYR A 162 -5.11 11.34 -13.16
C TYR A 162 -6.34 12.28 -13.24
N ASP A 163 -6.62 13.01 -12.16
CA ASP A 163 -7.70 14.00 -12.06
C ASP A 163 -7.33 15.12 -11.07
N LEU A 164 -8.09 16.22 -11.09
CA LEU A 164 -7.94 17.34 -10.15
C LEU A 164 -8.76 17.11 -8.88
N VAL A 165 -8.05 16.86 -7.77
CA VAL A 165 -8.65 16.60 -6.44
C VAL A 165 -8.31 17.71 -5.47
N GLU A 166 -8.97 17.75 -4.31
CA GLU A 166 -8.59 18.64 -3.21
C GLU A 166 -7.16 18.36 -2.73
N GLY A 167 -6.37 19.41 -2.57
CA GLY A 167 -4.95 19.32 -2.22
C GLY A 167 -4.70 18.90 -0.77
N PHE A 168 -3.77 17.97 -0.59
CA PHE A 168 -3.16 17.60 0.69
C PHE A 168 -1.64 17.59 0.51
N ASP A 169 -0.86 17.90 1.55
CA ASP A 169 0.61 18.03 1.44
C ASP A 169 1.30 16.79 0.85
N GLU A 170 0.81 15.60 1.25
CA GLU A 170 1.27 14.30 0.78
C GLU A 170 0.04 13.43 0.49
N LEU A 171 0.12 12.57 -0.53
CA LEU A 171 -0.90 11.59 -0.89
C LEU A 171 -0.25 10.21 -1.14
N PRO A 172 -0.96 9.08 -0.92
CA PRO A 172 -0.37 7.76 -1.04
C PRO A 172 -0.41 7.25 -2.48
N GLY A 173 0.47 6.30 -2.79
CA GLY A 173 0.45 5.63 -4.10
C GLY A 173 1.36 4.41 -4.17
N LEU A 174 1.18 3.62 -5.20
CA LEU A 174 2.09 2.55 -5.61
C LEU A 174 2.51 2.82 -7.04
N SER A 175 3.80 2.73 -7.32
CA SER A 175 4.34 2.77 -8.68
C SER A 175 5.15 1.52 -8.97
N VAL A 176 5.07 1.05 -10.20
CA VAL A 176 5.77 -0.14 -10.68
C VAL A 176 6.70 0.25 -11.81
N PHE A 177 7.95 -0.19 -11.68
CA PHE A 177 9.02 0.09 -12.62
C PHE A 177 9.63 -1.20 -13.14
N TYR A 178 10.14 -1.12 -14.36
CA TYR A 178 10.92 -2.17 -15.00
C TYR A 178 12.29 -1.63 -15.37
N LYS A 179 13.34 -2.43 -15.17
CA LYS A 179 14.71 -2.14 -15.61
C LYS A 179 15.12 -3.18 -16.65
N ASP A 180 15.44 -2.71 -17.84
CA ASP A 180 15.87 -3.59 -18.93
C ASP A 180 17.35 -3.99 -18.82
N ALA A 181 17.80 -4.83 -19.76
CA ALA A 181 19.16 -5.34 -19.77
C ALA A 181 20.23 -4.26 -20.07
N SER A 182 19.85 -3.12 -20.67
CA SER A 182 20.73 -1.96 -20.85
C SER A 182 20.83 -1.09 -19.60
N GLY A 183 19.97 -1.31 -18.60
CA GLY A 183 19.88 -0.51 -17.40
C GLY A 183 18.91 0.67 -17.51
N ASP A 184 18.18 0.79 -18.62
CA ASP A 184 17.14 1.80 -18.76
C ASP A 184 15.96 1.47 -17.83
N VAL A 185 15.41 2.49 -17.18
CA VAL A 185 14.28 2.35 -16.25
C VAL A 185 13.01 2.90 -16.89
N PHE A 186 11.93 2.14 -16.74
CA PHE A 186 10.62 2.45 -17.28
C PHE A 186 9.59 2.50 -16.16
N HIS A 187 8.78 3.56 -16.13
CA HIS A 187 7.53 3.57 -15.37
C HIS A 187 6.46 2.82 -16.15
N THR A 188 5.84 1.82 -15.52
CA THR A 188 4.92 0.88 -16.19
C THR A 188 3.50 1.01 -15.69
N TYR A 189 3.31 1.38 -14.43
CA TYR A 189 2.01 1.47 -13.80
C TYR A 189 2.08 2.29 -12.51
N SER A 190 1.01 3.04 -12.20
CA SER A 190 0.76 3.54 -10.85
C SER A 190 -0.70 3.33 -10.44
N SER A 191 -0.92 3.06 -9.16
CA SER A 191 -2.20 3.15 -8.50
C SER A 191 -2.16 4.15 -7.35
N TYR A 192 -3.28 4.80 -7.09
CA TYR A 192 -3.41 5.83 -6.08
C TYR A 192 -4.74 5.66 -5.34
N ALA A 193 -4.88 6.35 -4.21
CA ALA A 193 -6.10 6.38 -3.40
C ALA A 193 -6.59 4.95 -3.09
N ARG A 194 -7.89 4.69 -3.32
CA ARG A 194 -8.49 3.37 -3.09
C ARG A 194 -7.96 2.28 -4.04
N GLY A 195 -7.22 2.62 -5.08
CA GLY A 195 -6.55 1.66 -5.95
C GLY A 195 -5.56 0.77 -5.19
N ASN A 196 -4.98 1.27 -4.10
CA ASN A 196 -4.04 0.51 -3.27
C ASN A 196 -4.73 -0.50 -2.33
N GLU A 197 -6.05 -0.46 -2.16
CA GLU A 197 -6.75 -1.41 -1.27
C GLU A 197 -6.54 -2.87 -1.71
N GLU A 198 -6.18 -3.13 -2.97
CA GLU A 198 -5.93 -4.48 -3.49
C GLU A 198 -4.75 -5.19 -2.82
N VAL A 199 -3.82 -4.44 -2.21
CA VAL A 199 -2.67 -4.99 -1.48
C VAL A 199 -2.90 -5.09 0.04
N ILE A 200 -4.06 -4.66 0.53
CA ILE A 200 -4.40 -4.67 1.96
C ILE A 200 -5.19 -5.94 2.29
N GLY A 201 -4.48 -7.00 2.66
CA GLY A 201 -5.07 -8.30 3.01
C GLY A 201 -6.14 -8.24 4.12
N ALA A 202 -5.98 -7.38 5.13
CA ALA A 202 -6.96 -7.21 6.21
C ALA A 202 -8.33 -6.79 5.68
N PHE A 203 -8.38 -5.90 4.68
CA PHE A 203 -9.65 -5.50 4.07
C PHE A 203 -10.35 -6.69 3.42
N ILE A 204 -9.61 -7.54 2.71
CA ILE A 204 -10.16 -8.76 2.09
C ILE A 204 -10.68 -9.73 3.16
N TYR A 205 -9.96 -9.91 4.26
CA TYR A 205 -10.42 -10.77 5.36
C TYR A 205 -11.65 -10.20 6.07
N LEU A 206 -11.73 -8.89 6.28
CA LEU A 206 -12.86 -8.25 6.93
C LEU A 206 -14.12 -8.27 6.05
N ASP A 207 -13.98 -8.05 4.74
CA ASP A 207 -15.08 -8.01 3.77
C ASP A 207 -15.86 -9.33 3.68
N ILE A 208 -15.25 -10.47 4.03
CA ILE A 208 -15.93 -11.78 4.08
C ILE A 208 -16.61 -12.06 5.43
N THR A 209 -16.41 -11.22 6.45
CA THR A 209 -17.07 -11.37 7.75
C THR A 209 -18.45 -10.73 7.75
N PRO A 210 -19.38 -11.15 8.62
CA PRO A 210 -20.73 -10.57 8.68
C PRO A 210 -20.79 -9.07 8.98
N LYS A 211 -19.75 -8.49 9.61
CA LYS A 211 -19.68 -7.05 9.89
C LYS A 211 -18.96 -6.26 8.80
N GLY A 212 -18.41 -6.93 7.79
CA GLY A 212 -17.50 -6.31 6.83
C GLY A 212 -16.33 -5.64 7.56
N ARG A 213 -15.89 -4.49 7.05
CA ARG A 213 -14.88 -3.63 7.70
C ARG A 213 -15.37 -2.91 8.95
N ASN A 214 -16.69 -2.91 9.20
CA ASN A 214 -17.30 -2.25 10.36
C ASN A 214 -16.93 -0.75 10.49
N GLU A 215 -16.91 -0.05 9.36
CA GLU A 215 -16.56 1.37 9.20
C GLU A 215 -17.81 2.26 9.23
N THR A 216 -17.73 3.41 9.91
CA THR A 216 -18.71 4.51 9.80
C THR A 216 -18.26 5.54 8.77
N THR A 217 -16.97 5.86 8.78
CA THR A 217 -16.28 6.59 7.70
C THR A 217 -15.06 5.79 7.22
N ILE A 218 -14.57 6.09 6.02
CA ILE A 218 -13.48 5.36 5.38
C ILE A 218 -12.29 5.25 6.34
N MET A 219 -11.91 4.00 6.67
CA MET A 219 -10.76 3.67 7.52
C MET A 219 -10.78 4.28 8.94
N ASP A 220 -11.95 4.59 9.50
CA ASP A 220 -12.08 5.23 10.83
C ASP A 220 -11.54 4.39 12.02
N TRP A 221 -11.45 3.08 11.86
CA TRP A 221 -10.90 2.16 12.85
C TRP A 221 -9.39 1.96 12.73
N VAL A 222 -8.78 2.37 11.61
CA VAL A 222 -7.38 2.04 11.29
C VAL A 222 -6.43 2.78 12.23
N LYS A 223 -5.57 2.00 12.90
CA LYS A 223 -4.46 2.46 13.72
C LYS A 223 -3.17 1.76 13.26
N ARG A 224 -2.02 2.25 13.74
CA ARG A 224 -0.75 1.52 13.56
C ARG A 224 -0.79 0.22 14.33
N ASN A 225 -0.01 -0.77 13.90
CA ASN A 225 -0.02 -2.11 14.48
C ASN A 225 0.26 -2.14 16.00
N ASP A 226 0.95 -1.12 16.53
CA ASP A 226 1.31 -0.98 17.95
C ASP A 226 0.34 -0.09 18.76
N GLU A 227 -0.71 0.43 18.13
CA GLU A 227 -1.70 1.34 18.73
C GLU A 227 -3.06 0.68 18.97
N TYR A 228 -3.24 -0.58 18.57
CA TYR A 228 -4.40 -1.38 18.94
C TYR A 228 -4.31 -1.82 20.40
N GLU A 229 -5.42 -1.76 21.12
CA GLU A 229 -5.48 -2.27 22.49
C GLU A 229 -5.25 -3.78 22.47
N SER A 230 -4.22 -4.25 23.19
CA SER A 230 -4.05 -5.68 23.42
C SER A 230 -5.33 -6.25 24.04
N PRO A 231 -5.83 -7.41 23.58
CA PRO A 231 -6.94 -8.06 24.25
C PRO A 231 -6.55 -8.25 25.71
N LYS A 232 -7.38 -7.77 26.64
CA LYS A 232 -7.23 -8.09 28.07
C LYS A 232 -7.07 -9.60 28.14
N SER A 233 -5.93 -10.08 28.65
CA SER A 233 -5.68 -11.50 28.79
C SER A 233 -6.87 -12.10 29.52
N ALA A 234 -7.56 -13.04 28.86
CA ALA A 234 -8.60 -13.80 29.52
C ALA A 234 -7.90 -14.54 30.67
N SER A 235 -8.15 -14.08 31.89
CA SER A 235 -7.75 -14.74 33.14
C SER A 235 -8.07 -16.22 32.99
N CYS A 236 -7.04 -17.04 32.81
CA CYS A 236 -7.15 -18.49 32.83
C CYS A 236 -7.47 -18.91 34.26
N CYS A 237 -8.76 -18.90 34.62
CA CYS A 237 -9.25 -19.56 35.82
C CYS A 237 -9.21 -21.08 35.55
N HIS A 238 -8.05 -21.70 35.75
CA HIS A 238 -8.03 -23.12 36.05
C HIS A 238 -8.59 -23.31 37.48
N ALA A 239 -9.88 -23.60 37.55
CA ALA A 239 -10.43 -24.27 38.71
C ALA A 239 -9.86 -25.70 38.72
N ALA A 240 -8.77 -25.90 39.48
CA ALA A 240 -8.39 -27.23 39.92
C ALA A 240 -9.41 -27.65 40.98
N ALA A 241 -10.33 -28.53 40.58
CA ALA A 241 -11.04 -29.37 41.53
C ALA A 241 -10.05 -30.43 42.04
N GLY A 242 -9.80 -30.41 43.34
CA GLY A 242 -9.09 -31.42 44.11
C GLY A 242 -9.67 -31.45 45.51
#